data_AF-A0A671M8I9-F1
#
_entry.id   AF-A0A671M8I9-F1
#
_cell.length_a   1.000
_cell.length_b   1.000
_cell.length_c   1.000
_cell.angle_alpha   90.00
_cell.angle_beta   90.00
_cell.angle_gamma   90.00
#
_symmetry.space_group_name_H-M   'P 1'
#
loop_
_entity.id
_entity.type
_entity.pdbx_description
1 polymer ?
#
loop_
_entity_poly.entity_id
_entity_poly.type
_entity_poly.pdbx_seq_one_letter_code
_entity_poly.pdbx_strand_id
1 'polypeptide(L)'
;MHFLLVSSSFSAFSPLSDEEELRKSFSELGEQRGESNSREVKQTACGFVPPSGALLYKTGFLVRKVHADCDGKRTPRGKRGWKTFYAVLKGLILYLQKGEYQPDKQLSDEDLKNAVSIHHSLAIRATDYSKRPNVFYLRTADWRVYLFQAPNAEQMQSWITRINTVAAMFSAPPLPAAIGSQKKFSRPLLPGSASKLSQEEQVQAHEARFRSISTELAQLRSYPPDRKVKGRELEEYRLREEYLEFELLPAKIRVHINASSSEKVHLLLSSHIKIHSHICLLIFVLSCKWCLVLCRFLS
;
A
#
# COMPACT_ATOMS: atom_id res chain seq x y z
N MET A 1 -14.58 16.55 -2.60
CA MET A 1 -15.07 16.04 -3.91
C MET A 1 -13.97 16.13 -4.98
N HIS A 2 -12.87 15.38 -4.85
CA HIS A 2 -11.87 15.27 -5.94
C HIS A 2 -10.97 14.02 -5.85
N PHE A 3 -11.44 12.95 -5.21
CA PHE A 3 -10.71 11.67 -5.08
C PHE A 3 -11.41 10.48 -5.76
N LEU A 4 -12.52 10.71 -6.48
CA LEU A 4 -13.38 9.64 -7.04
C LEU A 4 -13.06 9.22 -8.49
N LEU A 5 -11.87 9.51 -9.03
CA LEU A 5 -11.52 9.13 -10.41
C LEU A 5 -10.20 8.36 -10.50
N VAL A 6 -10.09 7.25 -9.75
CA VAL A 6 -9.01 6.27 -9.96
C VAL A 6 -9.57 4.84 -10.01
N SER A 7 -10.78 4.67 -10.55
CA SER A 7 -11.45 3.36 -10.63
C SER A 7 -11.42 2.71 -12.02
N SER A 8 -10.84 3.33 -13.05
CA SER A 8 -11.05 2.87 -14.44
C SER A 8 -9.82 2.80 -15.33
N SER A 9 -8.61 2.53 -14.80
CA SER A 9 -7.44 2.15 -15.63
C SER A 9 -6.36 1.48 -14.78
N PHE A 10 -6.42 0.16 -14.61
CA PHE A 10 -5.30 -0.62 -14.03
C PHE A 10 -5.06 -1.85 -14.90
N SER A 11 -4.62 -1.61 -16.13
CA SER A 11 -3.97 -2.60 -16.98
C SER A 11 -2.45 -2.37 -16.92
N ALA A 12 -1.70 -3.45 -16.69
CA ALA A 12 -0.23 -3.54 -16.63
C ALA A 12 0.42 -3.27 -15.25
N PHE A 13 0.27 -4.24 -14.35
CA PHE A 13 1.32 -4.59 -13.40
C PHE A 13 2.16 -5.69 -14.07
N SER A 14 3.42 -5.39 -14.40
CA SER A 14 4.35 -6.37 -14.96
C SER A 14 5.65 -6.34 -14.14
N PRO A 15 5.85 -7.30 -13.22
CA PRO A 15 7.12 -7.49 -12.52
C PRO A 15 7.82 -8.72 -13.11
N LEU A 16 8.88 -8.54 -13.89
CA LEU A 16 9.64 -9.70 -14.39
C LEU A 16 11.16 -9.59 -14.23
N SER A 17 11.68 -8.54 -13.61
CA SER A 17 13.14 -8.34 -13.52
C SER A 17 13.72 -8.48 -12.11
N ASP A 18 12.93 -8.21 -11.06
CA ASP A 18 13.43 -8.14 -9.67
C ASP A 18 13.05 -9.37 -8.81
N GLU A 19 12.25 -10.30 -9.33
CA GLU A 19 11.69 -11.41 -8.56
C GLU A 19 12.77 -12.37 -8.02
N GLU A 20 13.84 -12.59 -8.79
CA GLU A 20 14.88 -13.57 -8.46
C GLU A 20 15.87 -13.06 -7.40
N GLU A 21 16.21 -11.77 -7.47
CA GLU A 21 17.03 -11.08 -6.47
C GLU A 21 16.24 -10.85 -5.16
N LEU A 22 14.93 -10.56 -5.27
CA LEU A 22 14.02 -10.63 -4.13
C LEU A 22 14.05 -12.03 -3.53
N ARG A 23 13.74 -13.07 -4.30
CA ARG A 23 13.59 -14.45 -3.81
C ARG A 23 14.83 -14.94 -3.08
N LYS A 24 16.04 -14.67 -3.61
CA LYS A 24 17.31 -15.04 -2.98
C LYS A 24 17.52 -14.34 -1.63
N SER A 25 17.19 -13.05 -1.54
CA SER A 25 17.25 -12.29 -0.28
C SER A 25 16.20 -12.73 0.76
N PHE A 26 15.10 -13.37 0.33
CA PHE A 26 14.02 -13.83 1.22
C PHE A 26 14.17 -15.30 1.63
N SER A 27 14.76 -16.17 0.79
CA SER A 27 15.01 -17.58 1.14
C SER A 27 15.98 -17.72 2.32
N GLU A 28 16.93 -16.81 2.47
CA GLU A 28 17.86 -16.77 3.61
C GLU A 28 17.18 -16.36 4.95
N LEU A 29 15.94 -15.86 4.91
CA LEU A 29 15.18 -15.42 6.11
C LEU A 29 14.42 -16.55 6.81
N GLY A 30 14.12 -17.65 6.12
CA GLY A 30 13.34 -18.76 6.68
C GLY A 30 14.07 -19.52 7.78
N GLU A 31 15.41 -19.49 7.77
CA GLU A 31 16.26 -20.29 8.65
C GLU A 31 16.58 -19.61 9.99
N GLN A 32 16.49 -18.27 10.07
CA GLN A 32 16.85 -17.51 11.30
C GLN A 32 15.70 -17.35 12.32
N ARG A 33 14.54 -17.96 12.08
CA ARG A 33 13.34 -17.82 12.95
C ARG A 33 13.35 -18.76 14.16
N GLY A 34 14.36 -19.63 14.29
CA GLY A 34 14.58 -20.45 15.48
C GLY A 34 15.45 -19.70 16.47
N GLU A 35 14.97 -19.54 17.70
CA GLU A 35 15.71 -19.01 18.86
C GLU A 35 15.87 -17.48 18.94
N SER A 36 14.98 -16.82 19.70
CA SER A 36 15.41 -16.01 20.87
C SER A 36 14.24 -15.40 21.63
N ASN A 37 14.39 -15.45 22.95
CA ASN A 37 13.40 -15.32 24.02
C ASN A 37 12.82 -13.91 24.24
N SER A 38 11.64 -13.92 24.87
CA SER A 38 10.82 -12.81 25.35
C SER A 38 11.51 -11.87 26.33
N ARG A 39 11.42 -10.54 26.07
CA ARG A 39 11.41 -9.50 27.12
C ARG A 39 10.45 -8.37 26.74
N GLU A 40 9.47 -8.16 27.60
CA GLU A 40 8.47 -7.09 27.52
C GLU A 40 9.12 -5.72 27.79
N VAL A 41 8.75 -4.70 27.01
CA VAL A 41 9.11 -3.30 27.28
C VAL A 41 7.85 -2.44 27.24
N LYS A 42 7.63 -1.72 28.35
CA LYS A 42 6.52 -0.80 28.61
C LYS A 42 6.47 0.36 27.61
N GLN A 43 5.24 0.72 27.23
CA GLN A 43 4.87 1.84 26.38
C GLN A 43 5.31 3.20 26.96
N THR A 44 5.80 4.08 26.08
CA THR A 44 5.66 5.54 26.21
C THR A 44 5.46 6.14 24.81
N ALA A 45 4.61 7.17 24.73
CA ALA A 45 4.17 7.81 23.50
C ALA A 45 5.31 8.48 22.72
N CYS A 46 5.28 8.33 21.38
CA CYS A 46 6.13 9.01 20.40
C CYS A 46 7.66 8.81 20.58
N GLY A 47 8.15 7.62 20.25
CA GLY A 47 9.59 7.37 20.10
C GLY A 47 9.85 6.02 19.44
N PHE A 48 9.87 5.98 18.11
CA PHE A 48 10.39 4.81 17.38
C PHE A 48 11.92 4.88 17.41
N VAL A 49 12.53 4.21 18.39
CA VAL A 49 13.94 3.80 18.26
C VAL A 49 13.93 2.42 17.62
N PRO A 50 14.42 2.23 16.39
CA PRO A 50 14.57 0.90 15.82
C PRO A 50 15.59 0.09 16.63
N PRO A 51 15.41 -1.22 16.82
CA PRO A 51 16.48 -2.05 17.36
C PRO A 51 17.67 -2.06 16.41
N SER A 52 18.86 -1.90 16.97
CA SER A 52 20.16 -2.05 16.33
C SER A 52 20.26 -3.48 15.76
N GLY A 53 19.91 -3.66 14.48
CA GLY A 53 19.80 -4.98 13.85
C GLY A 53 18.68 -5.12 12.82
N ALA A 54 17.80 -4.11 12.68
CA ALA A 54 16.76 -4.13 11.66
C ALA A 54 17.33 -4.22 10.23
N LEU A 55 16.75 -5.09 9.39
CA LEU A 55 17.20 -5.37 8.03
C LEU A 55 17.10 -4.14 7.12
N LEU A 56 18.14 -3.91 6.30
CA LEU A 56 18.17 -2.86 5.27
C LEU A 56 17.57 -3.40 3.97
N TYR A 57 16.53 -2.74 3.46
CA TYR A 57 15.80 -3.20 2.27
C TYR A 57 16.13 -2.44 0.99
N LYS A 58 16.36 -1.12 1.09
CA LYS A 58 16.70 -0.27 -0.05
C LYS A 58 17.25 1.08 0.41
N THR A 59 18.16 1.63 -0.37
CA THR A 59 18.65 3.00 -0.23
C THR A 59 18.57 3.76 -1.55
N GLY A 60 18.64 5.09 -1.49
CA GLY A 60 18.77 5.94 -2.68
C GLY A 60 18.14 7.32 -2.52
N PHE A 61 18.37 8.20 -3.49
CA PHE A 61 17.84 9.56 -3.46
C PHE A 61 16.35 9.61 -3.77
N LEU A 62 15.61 10.36 -2.96
CA LEU A 62 14.21 10.71 -3.18
C LEU A 62 13.98 12.19 -2.91
N VAL A 63 13.15 12.83 -3.73
CA VAL A 63 12.66 14.19 -3.42
C VAL A 63 11.26 14.06 -2.83
N ARG A 64 11.08 14.47 -1.58
CA ARG A 64 9.81 14.38 -0.85
C ARG A 64 9.07 15.71 -0.89
N LYS A 65 7.76 15.64 -1.03
CA LYS A 65 6.80 16.71 -0.70
C LYS A 65 5.71 16.19 0.22
N VAL A 66 5.42 16.91 1.30
CA VAL A 66 4.26 16.60 2.16
C VAL A 66 2.99 17.07 1.45
N HIS A 67 2.01 16.19 1.28
CA HIS A 67 0.77 16.46 0.57
C HIS A 67 -0.43 16.66 1.52
N ALA A 68 -0.57 15.78 2.49
CA ALA A 68 -1.61 15.83 3.51
C ALA A 68 -1.06 15.43 4.90
N ASP A 69 -1.59 16.07 5.93
CA ASP A 69 -1.27 15.81 7.33
C ASP A 69 -2.12 14.65 7.89
N CYS A 70 -1.95 14.28 9.16
CA CYS A 70 -2.61 13.10 9.75
C CYS A 70 -4.14 13.22 9.87
N ASP A 71 -4.68 14.43 9.79
CA ASP A 71 -6.12 14.67 9.73
C ASP A 71 -6.68 14.51 8.30
N GLY A 72 -5.87 14.08 7.34
CA GLY A 72 -6.21 13.97 5.92
C GLY A 72 -6.30 15.33 5.23
N LYS A 73 -6.09 16.44 5.95
CA LYS A 73 -6.17 17.77 5.36
C LYS A 73 -4.90 18.10 4.61
N ARG A 74 -5.12 18.94 3.61
CA ARG A 74 -4.08 19.49 2.75
C ARG A 74 -3.13 20.39 3.56
N THR A 75 -1.88 19.96 3.78
CA THR A 75 -0.83 20.68 4.53
C THR A 75 -0.70 22.17 4.13
N PRO A 76 -0.45 23.17 4.98
CA PRO A 76 -0.39 24.57 4.53
C PRO A 76 0.67 24.85 3.42
N ARG A 77 0.39 25.74 2.45
CA ARG A 77 1.26 25.97 1.26
C ARG A 77 2.74 26.22 1.61
N GLY A 78 3.02 26.95 2.69
CA GLY A 78 4.39 27.25 3.15
C GLY A 78 5.17 26.06 3.71
N LYS A 79 4.51 24.93 4.02
CA LYS A 79 5.15 23.72 4.59
C LYS A 79 5.30 22.57 3.58
N ARG A 80 4.83 22.74 2.33
CA ARG A 80 4.72 21.70 1.29
C ARG A 80 5.82 21.72 0.23
N GLY A 81 6.99 22.30 0.54
CA GLY A 81 8.11 22.35 -0.39
C GLY A 81 8.64 20.95 -0.75
N TRP A 82 9.14 20.79 -1.96
CA TRP A 82 9.94 19.62 -2.34
C TRP A 82 11.31 19.72 -1.68
N LYS A 83 11.76 18.66 -1.02
CA LYS A 83 13.07 18.57 -0.36
C LYS A 83 13.74 17.26 -0.74
N THR A 84 15.02 17.31 -1.08
CA THR A 84 15.82 16.13 -1.43
C THR A 84 16.32 15.46 -0.16
N PHE A 85 16.24 14.14 -0.15
CA PHE A 85 16.74 13.29 0.92
C PHE A 85 17.46 12.09 0.34
N TYR A 86 18.43 11.58 1.09
CA TYR A 86 18.85 10.21 0.93
C TYR A 86 17.94 9.32 1.77
N ALA A 87 17.20 8.44 1.11
CA ALA A 87 16.24 7.57 1.73
C ALA A 87 16.87 6.23 2.08
N VAL A 88 16.59 5.73 3.29
CA VAL A 88 17.05 4.44 3.79
C VAL A 88 15.85 3.70 4.36
N LEU A 89 15.43 2.63 3.70
CA LEU A 89 14.35 1.77 4.18
C LEU A 89 14.93 0.64 5.01
N LYS A 90 14.76 0.72 6.34
CA LYS A 90 15.30 -0.24 7.31
C LYS A 90 14.21 -0.67 8.29
N GLY A 91 13.93 -1.96 8.37
CA GLY A 91 12.75 -2.47 9.08
C GLY A 91 11.45 -1.86 8.52
N LEU A 92 10.56 -1.41 9.40
CA LEU A 92 9.31 -0.73 9.04
C LEU A 92 9.44 0.81 8.96
N ILE A 93 10.67 1.34 8.82
CA ILE A 93 10.91 2.78 8.85
C ILE A 93 11.70 3.20 7.60
N LEU A 94 11.18 4.23 6.93
CA LEU A 94 11.86 4.97 5.87
C LEU A 94 12.52 6.21 6.48
N TYR A 95 13.82 6.13 6.71
CA TYR A 95 14.61 7.27 7.14
C TYR A 95 14.88 8.19 5.96
N LEU A 96 14.72 9.49 6.17
CA LEU A 96 14.94 10.50 5.15
C LEU A 96 16.00 11.46 5.65
N GLN A 97 17.24 11.16 5.26
CA GLN A 97 18.42 11.86 5.73
C GLN A 97 18.69 13.08 4.87
N LYS A 98 18.99 14.22 5.50
CA LYS A 98 19.48 15.40 4.77
C LYS A 98 20.99 15.33 4.56
N GLY A 99 21.43 15.79 3.39
CA GLY A 99 22.84 15.85 3.01
C GLY A 99 23.33 14.54 2.38
N GLU A 100 24.64 14.32 2.40
CA GLU A 100 25.25 13.11 1.86
C GLU A 100 25.02 11.90 2.77
N TYR A 101 24.81 10.74 2.15
CA TYR A 101 24.70 9.47 2.87
C TYR A 101 26.04 9.07 3.46
N GLN A 102 26.03 8.72 4.74
CA GLN A 102 27.17 8.12 5.42
C GLN A 102 26.67 6.89 6.19
N PRO A 103 27.16 5.67 5.88
CA PRO A 103 26.68 4.43 6.49
C PRO A 103 26.78 4.41 8.02
N ASP A 104 27.86 4.97 8.56
CA ASP A 104 28.17 4.98 10.00
C ASP A 104 27.69 6.24 10.72
N LYS A 105 27.08 7.17 9.99
CA LYS A 105 26.57 8.41 10.59
C LYS A 105 25.34 8.09 11.43
N GLN A 106 25.42 8.46 12.71
CA GLN A 106 24.26 8.43 13.58
C GLN A 106 23.17 9.36 13.05
N LEU A 107 21.92 8.90 13.09
CA LEU A 107 20.77 9.69 12.71
C LEU A 107 20.70 10.93 13.60
N SER A 108 20.64 12.11 12.99
CA SER A 108 20.41 13.34 13.74
C SER A 108 18.96 13.43 14.21
N ASP A 109 18.68 14.28 15.20
CA ASP A 109 17.32 14.59 15.63
C ASP A 109 16.43 15.07 14.47
N GLU A 110 17.02 15.74 13.48
CA GLU A 110 16.28 16.17 12.29
C GLU A 110 15.95 14.98 11.37
N ASP A 111 16.84 14.01 11.22
CA ASP A 111 16.58 12.80 10.43
C ASP A 111 15.48 11.94 11.08
N LEU A 112 15.49 11.84 12.41
CA LEU A 112 14.44 11.16 13.18
C LEU A 112 13.08 11.84 13.02
N LYS A 113 13.03 13.18 13.00
CA LYS A 113 11.80 13.95 12.72
C LYS A 113 11.29 13.77 11.28
N ASN A 114 12.17 13.43 10.34
CA ASN A 114 11.81 13.18 8.95
C ASN A 114 11.48 11.70 8.67
N ALA A 115 11.76 10.80 9.60
CA ALA A 115 11.48 9.38 9.46
C ALA A 115 9.99 9.13 9.27
N VAL A 116 9.67 8.21 8.36
CA VAL A 116 8.30 7.82 8.02
C VAL A 116 8.13 6.35 8.34
N SER A 117 7.20 6.02 9.23
CA SER A 117 6.85 4.62 9.46
C SER A 117 6.00 4.11 8.29
N ILE A 118 6.37 2.95 7.75
CA ILE A 118 5.72 2.36 6.56
C ILE A 118 4.78 1.20 6.91
N HIS A 119 4.57 0.89 8.20
CA HIS A 119 3.52 -0.03 8.64
C HIS A 119 2.17 0.41 8.04
N HIS A 120 1.45 -0.57 7.50
CA HIS A 120 0.18 -0.37 6.80
C HIS A 120 0.19 0.72 5.72
N SER A 121 1.36 1.07 5.20
CA SER A 121 1.43 2.06 4.13
C SER A 121 0.96 1.49 2.80
N LEU A 122 0.74 2.39 1.85
CA LEU A 122 0.54 2.09 0.45
C LEU A 122 1.34 3.07 -0.39
N ALA A 123 2.23 2.54 -1.21
CA ALA A 123 2.91 3.26 -2.27
C ALA A 123 2.22 3.01 -3.63
N ILE A 124 1.95 4.07 -4.39
CA ILE A 124 1.33 3.97 -5.72
C ILE A 124 1.80 5.08 -6.64
N ARG A 125 1.99 4.79 -7.93
CA ARG A 125 2.32 5.80 -8.94
C ARG A 125 1.29 6.93 -8.96
N ALA A 126 1.75 8.17 -9.00
CA ALA A 126 0.90 9.35 -9.06
C ALA A 126 0.54 9.67 -10.52
N THR A 127 -0.40 8.92 -11.10
CA THR A 127 -0.82 9.07 -12.50
C THR A 127 -1.54 10.39 -12.78
N ASP A 128 -2.13 11.00 -11.74
CA ASP A 128 -2.81 12.29 -11.77
C ASP A 128 -1.86 13.48 -11.52
N TYR A 129 -0.57 13.23 -11.28
CA TYR A 129 0.42 14.28 -11.00
C TYR A 129 1.38 14.49 -12.19
N SER A 130 1.10 15.52 -12.98
CA SER A 130 1.86 15.82 -14.21
C SER A 130 3.02 16.81 -14.04
N LYS A 131 3.16 17.47 -12.88
CA LYS A 131 4.14 18.57 -12.71
C LYS A 131 5.60 18.10 -12.62
N ARG A 132 5.83 16.83 -12.26
CA ARG A 132 7.15 16.21 -12.21
C ARG A 132 7.02 14.76 -12.65
N PRO A 133 7.99 14.22 -13.40
CA PRO A 133 7.99 12.81 -13.79
C PRO A 133 8.36 11.93 -12.58
N ASN A 134 8.10 10.62 -12.70
CA ASN A 134 8.56 9.59 -11.76
C ASN A 134 8.11 9.84 -10.31
N VAL A 135 6.87 10.31 -10.15
CA VAL A 135 6.28 10.63 -8.85
C VAL A 135 5.34 9.51 -8.40
N PHE A 136 5.42 9.17 -7.12
CA PHE A 136 4.52 8.25 -6.44
C PHE A 136 3.99 8.83 -5.14
N TYR A 137 2.78 8.42 -4.76
CA TYR A 137 2.20 8.67 -3.45
C TYR A 137 2.68 7.63 -2.46
N LEU A 138 3.00 8.05 -1.24
CA LEU A 138 3.07 7.19 -0.06
C LEU A 138 2.00 7.62 0.93
N ARG A 139 1.02 6.74 1.18
CA ARG A 139 -0.01 6.92 2.20
C ARG A 139 0.37 6.09 3.42
N THR A 140 0.34 6.67 4.61
CA THR A 140 0.73 5.99 5.86
C THR A 140 -0.49 5.61 6.70
N ALA A 141 -0.29 4.75 7.70
CA ALA A 141 -1.33 4.30 8.64
C ALA A 141 -2.06 5.45 9.35
N ASP A 142 -1.35 6.56 9.61
CA ASP A 142 -1.88 7.77 10.23
C ASP A 142 -2.45 8.78 9.20
N TRP A 143 -2.77 8.32 7.99
CA TRP A 143 -3.44 9.07 6.92
C TRP A 143 -2.63 10.21 6.29
N ARG A 144 -1.36 10.39 6.68
CA ARG A 144 -0.49 11.33 5.98
C ARG A 144 -0.28 10.86 4.53
N VAL A 145 -0.12 11.84 3.65
CA VAL A 145 0.19 11.58 2.25
C VAL A 145 1.44 12.33 1.88
N TYR A 146 2.42 11.60 1.36
CA TYR A 146 3.64 12.14 0.79
C TYR A 146 3.65 11.92 -0.72
N LEU A 147 4.25 12.84 -1.44
CA LEU A 147 4.68 12.67 -2.82
C LEU A 147 6.19 12.47 -2.81
N PHE A 148 6.66 11.43 -3.47
CA PHE A 148 8.08 11.17 -3.67
C PHE A 148 8.39 11.15 -5.16
N GLN A 149 9.44 11.86 -5.55
CA GLN A 149 10.00 11.81 -6.88
C GLN A 149 11.27 10.95 -6.84
N ALA A 150 11.32 9.93 -7.69
CA ALA A 150 12.51 9.14 -7.93
C ALA A 150 13.30 9.67 -9.15
N PRO A 151 14.59 9.29 -9.30
CA PRO A 151 15.42 9.74 -10.42
C PRO A 151 14.86 9.33 -11.80
N ASN A 152 14.36 8.10 -11.91
CA ASN A 152 13.80 7.53 -13.14
C ASN A 152 12.62 6.60 -12.84
N ALA A 153 11.96 6.09 -13.89
CA ALA A 153 10.77 5.27 -13.78
C ALA A 153 11.05 3.91 -13.10
N GLU A 154 12.21 3.32 -13.37
CA GLU A 154 12.65 2.06 -12.79
C GLU A 154 12.86 2.18 -11.27
N GLN A 155 13.58 3.20 -10.83
CA GLN A 155 13.77 3.48 -9.41
C GLN A 155 12.45 3.80 -8.70
N MET A 156 11.53 4.54 -9.36
CA MET A 156 10.19 4.75 -8.83
C MET A 156 9.48 3.41 -8.58
N GLN A 157 9.49 2.51 -9.57
CA GLN A 157 8.84 1.22 -9.45
C GLN A 157 9.50 0.34 -8.38
N SER A 158 10.83 0.30 -8.33
CA SER A 158 11.60 -0.43 -7.31
C SER A 158 11.27 0.06 -5.88
N TRP A 159 11.14 1.38 -5.67
CA TRP A 159 10.70 1.94 -4.39
C TRP A 159 9.26 1.55 -4.03
N ILE A 160 8.32 1.65 -4.99
CA ILE A 160 6.92 1.26 -4.78
C ILE A 160 6.83 -0.21 -4.39
N THR A 161 7.46 -1.09 -5.15
CA THR A 161 7.47 -2.53 -4.91
C THR A 161 8.04 -2.84 -3.53
N ARG A 162 9.24 -2.33 -3.21
CA ARG A 162 9.91 -2.65 -1.95
C ARG A 162 9.11 -2.18 -0.73
N ILE A 163 8.56 -0.96 -0.76
CA ILE A 163 7.75 -0.43 0.35
C ILE A 163 6.50 -1.30 0.54
N ASN A 164 5.79 -1.62 -0.54
CA ASN A 164 4.56 -2.40 -0.45
C ASN A 164 4.83 -3.85 0.00
N THR A 165 5.92 -4.47 -0.44
CA THR A 165 6.34 -5.80 0.01
C THR A 165 6.64 -5.81 1.50
N VAL A 166 7.45 -4.88 1.99
CA VAL A 166 7.79 -4.79 3.41
C VAL A 166 6.51 -4.53 4.24
N ALA A 167 5.62 -3.64 3.77
CA ALA A 167 4.35 -3.41 4.44
C ALA A 167 3.45 -4.65 4.45
N ALA A 168 3.38 -5.42 3.36
CA ALA A 168 2.55 -6.64 3.29
C ALA A 168 3.09 -7.76 4.20
N MET A 169 4.40 -7.95 4.24
CA MET A 169 5.03 -8.99 5.05
C MET A 169 4.99 -8.69 6.55
N PHE A 170 5.25 -7.43 6.94
CA PHE A 170 5.55 -7.11 8.34
C PHE A 170 4.50 -6.25 9.05
N SER A 171 3.44 -5.78 8.39
CA SER A 171 2.37 -5.05 9.12
C SER A 171 1.57 -6.02 10.00
N ALA A 172 1.50 -5.77 11.30
CA ALA A 172 0.70 -6.55 12.23
C ALA A 172 -0.82 -6.36 11.96
N PRO A 173 -1.68 -7.32 12.30
CA PRO A 173 -3.12 -7.14 12.15
C PRO A 173 -3.65 -5.96 13.01
N PRO A 174 -4.72 -5.27 12.58
CA PRO A 174 -5.38 -4.24 13.39
C PRO A 174 -5.81 -4.80 14.76
N LEU A 175 -5.71 -3.97 15.81
CA LEU A 175 -6.17 -4.37 17.14
C LEU A 175 -7.70 -4.50 17.17
N PRO A 176 -8.24 -5.44 17.95
CA PRO A 176 -9.68 -5.56 18.14
C PRO A 176 -10.23 -4.26 18.75
N ALA A 177 -11.44 -3.87 18.33
CA ALA A 177 -12.11 -2.71 18.90
C ALA A 177 -12.34 -2.92 20.42
N ALA A 178 -12.15 -1.87 21.21
CA ALA A 178 -12.39 -1.94 22.66
C ALA A 178 -13.85 -2.35 22.92
N ILE A 179 -14.05 -3.29 23.84
CA ILE A 179 -15.33 -3.98 24.10
C ILE A 179 -16.48 -3.00 24.47
N GLY A 180 -16.18 -1.77 24.90
CA GLY A 180 -17.17 -0.71 25.19
C GLY A 180 -17.46 0.30 24.08
N SER A 181 -16.77 0.24 22.92
CA SER A 181 -16.82 1.28 21.87
C SER A 181 -17.98 1.12 20.86
N GLN A 182 -18.91 0.20 21.08
CA GLN A 182 -19.91 -0.22 20.09
C GLN A 182 -20.97 0.86 19.73
N LYS A 183 -20.96 2.04 20.38
CA LYS A 183 -21.94 3.10 20.10
C LYS A 183 -21.53 4.08 18.99
N LYS A 184 -20.28 4.10 18.54
CA LYS A 184 -19.80 5.04 17.52
C LYS A 184 -18.64 4.47 16.72
N PHE A 185 -18.65 4.66 15.40
CA PHE A 185 -17.52 4.33 14.54
C PHE A 185 -16.24 5.05 14.98
N SER A 186 -15.18 4.27 15.15
CA SER A 186 -13.81 4.73 15.36
C SER A 186 -12.87 3.93 14.47
N ARG A 187 -11.87 4.58 13.89
CA ARG A 187 -10.86 3.89 13.08
C ARG A 187 -10.13 2.84 13.94
N PRO A 188 -9.95 1.60 13.45
CA PRO A 188 -9.15 0.59 14.12
C PRO A 188 -7.72 1.09 14.38
N LEU A 189 -7.17 0.69 15.53
CA LEU A 189 -5.77 0.97 15.85
C LEU A 189 -4.86 0.03 15.07
N LEU A 190 -3.89 0.60 14.35
CA LEU A 190 -2.93 -0.11 13.54
C LEU A 190 -1.58 -0.15 14.28
N PRO A 191 -1.10 -1.33 14.72
CA PRO A 191 0.18 -1.43 15.41
C PRO A 191 1.34 -1.12 14.46
N GLY A 192 2.29 -0.29 14.91
CA GLY A 192 3.53 -0.05 14.17
C GLY A 192 4.65 -1.06 14.44
N SER A 193 4.40 -2.05 15.30
CA SER A 193 5.28 -3.20 15.50
C SER A 193 5.19 -4.19 14.34
N ALA A 194 6.28 -4.91 14.08
CA ALA A 194 6.28 -5.98 13.10
C ALA A 194 5.30 -7.12 13.49
N SER A 195 4.68 -7.73 12.47
CA SER A 195 3.84 -8.93 12.64
C SER A 195 4.65 -10.10 13.20
N LYS A 196 4.01 -10.89 14.07
CA LYS A 196 4.56 -12.15 14.61
C LYS A 196 4.06 -13.39 13.86
N LEU A 197 3.11 -13.20 12.94
CA LEU A 197 2.48 -14.25 12.16
C LEU A 197 3.49 -14.92 11.22
N SER A 198 3.28 -16.20 10.90
CA SER A 198 3.98 -16.84 9.78
C SER A 198 3.58 -16.19 8.45
N GLN A 199 4.31 -16.49 7.37
CA GLN A 199 3.97 -15.96 6.05
C GLN A 199 2.57 -16.42 5.60
N GLU A 200 2.21 -17.68 5.84
CA GLU A 200 0.90 -18.25 5.51
C GLU A 200 -0.21 -17.59 6.33
N GLU A 201 -0.02 -17.44 7.64
CA GLU A 201 -0.96 -16.76 8.52
C GLU A 201 -1.13 -15.29 8.11
N GLN A 202 -0.04 -14.64 7.71
CA GLN A 202 -0.05 -13.26 7.21
C GLN A 202 -0.86 -13.15 5.91
N VAL A 203 -0.72 -14.10 4.98
CA VAL A 203 -1.53 -14.16 3.75
C VAL A 203 -3.01 -14.31 4.11
N GLN A 204 -3.36 -15.28 4.95
CA GLN A 204 -4.73 -15.53 5.38
C GLN A 204 -5.36 -14.30 6.07
N ALA A 205 -4.58 -13.60 6.90
CA ALA A 205 -5.01 -12.37 7.56
C ALA A 205 -5.33 -11.26 6.54
N HIS A 206 -4.48 -11.05 5.53
CA HIS A 206 -4.74 -10.07 4.47
C HIS A 206 -5.97 -10.42 3.63
N GLU A 207 -6.14 -11.70 3.28
CA GLU A 207 -7.31 -12.17 2.53
C GLU A 207 -8.60 -12.01 3.33
N ALA A 208 -8.59 -12.39 4.60
CA ALA A 208 -9.73 -12.19 5.50
C ALA A 208 -10.05 -10.70 5.64
N ARG A 209 -9.02 -9.85 5.77
CA ARG A 209 -9.18 -8.40 5.90
C ARG A 209 -9.76 -7.78 4.62
N PHE A 210 -9.24 -8.15 3.45
CA PHE A 210 -9.75 -7.68 2.16
C PHE A 210 -11.21 -8.09 1.95
N ARG A 211 -11.56 -9.36 2.25
CA ARG A 211 -12.95 -9.83 2.19
C ARG A 211 -13.85 -9.05 3.14
N SER A 212 -13.43 -8.86 4.39
CA SER A 212 -14.18 -8.11 5.40
C SER A 212 -14.45 -6.66 4.97
N ILE A 213 -13.42 -5.92 4.55
CA ILE A 213 -13.57 -4.52 4.11
C ILE A 213 -14.49 -4.44 2.89
N SER A 214 -14.31 -5.35 1.92
CA SER A 214 -15.11 -5.36 0.68
C SER A 214 -16.59 -5.61 0.98
N THR A 215 -16.89 -6.60 1.83
CA THR A 215 -18.26 -6.91 2.24
C THR A 215 -18.88 -5.78 3.05
N GLU A 216 -18.15 -5.20 4.01
CA GLU A 216 -18.63 -4.10 4.85
C GLU A 216 -18.93 -2.85 4.01
N LEU A 217 -18.08 -2.52 3.03
CA LEU A 217 -18.30 -1.39 2.13
C LEU A 217 -19.51 -1.62 1.22
N ALA A 218 -19.69 -2.83 0.71
CA ALA A 218 -20.85 -3.19 -0.09
C ALA A 218 -22.17 -3.08 0.72
N GLN A 219 -22.16 -3.58 1.96
CA GLN A 219 -23.30 -3.48 2.88
C GLN A 219 -23.60 -2.03 3.26
N LEU A 220 -22.58 -1.21 3.53
CA LEU A 220 -22.77 0.21 3.85
C LEU A 220 -23.42 0.95 2.67
N ARG A 221 -23.00 0.64 1.43
CA ARG A 221 -23.57 1.26 0.23
C ARG A 221 -24.93 0.74 -0.17
N SER A 222 -25.36 -0.45 0.28
CA SER A 222 -26.71 -0.96 0.02
C SER A 222 -27.78 -0.26 0.86
N TYR A 223 -27.40 0.39 1.96
CA TYR A 223 -28.31 1.14 2.84
C TYR A 223 -27.81 2.58 3.03
N PRO A 224 -27.86 3.43 1.99
CA PRO A 224 -27.48 4.84 2.14
C PRO A 224 -28.48 5.57 3.07
N PRO A 225 -28.02 6.53 3.89
CA PRO A 225 -28.89 7.29 4.77
C PRO A 225 -29.97 8.02 3.95
N ASP A 226 -31.21 8.09 4.47
CA ASP A 226 -32.26 8.90 3.85
C ASP A 226 -31.79 10.34 3.72
N ARG A 227 -32.12 11.02 2.62
CA ARG A 227 -31.85 12.44 2.37
C ARG A 227 -32.35 13.35 3.49
N LYS A 228 -33.33 12.88 4.28
CA LYS A 228 -33.88 13.60 5.45
C LYS A 228 -33.02 13.46 6.71
N VAL A 229 -32.14 12.46 6.79
CA VAL A 229 -31.21 12.26 7.91
C VAL A 229 -30.17 13.38 7.87
N LYS A 230 -30.17 14.22 8.91
CA LYS A 230 -29.21 15.31 9.10
C LYS A 230 -28.44 15.09 10.41
N GLY A 231 -27.23 15.64 10.46
CA GLY A 231 -26.44 15.67 11.68
C GLY A 231 -25.52 14.46 11.85
N ARG A 232 -25.50 13.88 13.05
CA ARG A 232 -24.45 12.95 13.51
C ARG A 232 -24.39 11.63 12.74
N GLU A 233 -25.54 11.06 12.40
CA GLU A 233 -25.63 9.76 11.71
C GLU A 233 -25.08 9.83 10.28
N LEU A 234 -25.38 10.91 9.55
CA LEU A 234 -24.84 11.13 8.21
C LEU A 234 -23.31 11.30 8.23
N GLU A 235 -22.78 11.98 9.24
CA GLU A 235 -21.34 12.14 9.41
C GLU A 235 -20.66 10.80 9.74
N GLU A 236 -21.28 9.99 10.59
CA GLU A 236 -20.79 8.65 10.92
C GLU A 236 -20.75 7.73 9.69
N TYR A 237 -21.81 7.74 8.87
CA TYR A 237 -21.84 7.02 7.60
C TYR A 237 -20.67 7.43 6.70
N ARG A 238 -20.46 8.74 6.51
CA ARG A 238 -19.38 9.28 5.67
C ARG A 238 -18.00 8.88 6.17
N LEU A 239 -17.75 8.99 7.48
CA LEU A 239 -16.47 8.61 8.07
C LEU A 239 -16.18 7.11 7.90
N ARG A 240 -17.21 6.27 8.02
CA ARG A 240 -17.08 4.82 7.81
C ARG A 240 -16.82 4.48 6.34
N GLU A 241 -17.55 5.10 5.42
CA GLU A 241 -17.35 4.92 3.98
C GLU A 241 -15.92 5.35 3.57
N GLU A 242 -15.50 6.55 3.97
CA GLU A 242 -14.15 7.07 3.67
C GLU A 242 -13.05 6.15 4.21
N TYR A 243 -13.24 5.59 5.41
CA TYR A 243 -12.29 4.64 5.99
C TYR A 243 -12.22 3.32 5.19
N LEU A 244 -13.37 2.75 4.83
CA LEU A 244 -13.40 1.49 4.09
C LEU A 244 -12.81 1.66 2.68
N GLU A 245 -13.10 2.78 2.02
CA GLU A 245 -12.44 3.15 0.76
C GLU A 245 -10.93 3.34 0.92
N PHE A 246 -10.50 3.97 2.02
CA PHE A 246 -9.09 4.18 2.34
C PHE A 246 -8.33 2.84 2.45
N GLU A 247 -8.91 1.85 3.14
CA GLU A 247 -8.26 0.56 3.40
C GLU A 247 -8.44 -0.48 2.28
N LEU A 248 -9.43 -0.34 1.40
CA LEU A 248 -9.74 -1.33 0.37
C LEU A 248 -8.56 -1.61 -0.56
N LEU A 249 -7.95 -0.55 -1.10
CA LEU A 249 -6.85 -0.68 -2.06
C LEU A 249 -5.57 -1.24 -1.40
N PRO A 250 -5.11 -0.73 -0.24
CA PRO A 250 -4.01 -1.36 0.50
C PRO A 250 -4.27 -2.84 0.81
N ALA A 251 -5.47 -3.21 1.27
CA ALA A 251 -5.80 -4.61 1.55
C ALA A 251 -5.72 -5.48 0.29
N LYS A 252 -6.24 -5.01 -0.84
CA LYS A 252 -6.16 -5.70 -2.13
C LYS A 252 -4.71 -5.93 -2.58
N ILE A 253 -3.87 -4.90 -2.47
CA ILE A 253 -2.47 -4.95 -2.91
C ILE A 253 -1.65 -5.91 -2.04
N ARG A 254 -1.87 -5.94 -0.72
CA ARG A 254 -1.17 -6.87 0.18
C ARG A 254 -1.48 -8.33 -0.14
N VAL A 255 -2.74 -8.64 -0.47
CA VAL A 255 -3.13 -9.99 -0.94
C VAL A 255 -2.37 -10.34 -2.22
N HIS A 256 -2.30 -9.42 -3.19
CA HIS A 256 -1.62 -9.68 -4.46
C HIS A 256 -0.11 -9.93 -4.28
N ILE A 257 0.57 -9.13 -3.48
CA ILE A 257 2.02 -9.25 -3.24
C ILE A 257 2.34 -10.53 -2.47
N ASN A 258 1.56 -10.86 -1.44
CA ASN A 258 1.80 -12.07 -0.68
C ASN A 258 1.46 -13.33 -1.50
N ALA A 259 0.46 -13.27 -2.37
CA ALA A 259 0.16 -14.33 -3.32
C ALA A 259 1.33 -14.56 -4.29
N SER A 260 1.91 -13.50 -4.90
CA SER A 260 3.07 -13.65 -5.81
C SER A 260 4.32 -14.21 -5.13
N SER A 261 4.50 -13.94 -3.83
CA SER A 261 5.62 -14.47 -3.03
C SER A 261 5.47 -15.94 -2.63
N SER A 262 4.25 -16.50 -2.65
CA SER A 262 3.99 -17.91 -2.34
C SER A 262 3.93 -18.70 -3.64
N GLU A 263 4.68 -19.80 -3.76
CA GLU A 263 4.88 -20.63 -4.96
C GLU A 263 3.61 -21.19 -5.68
N LYS A 264 2.40 -20.78 -5.31
CA LYS A 264 1.13 -21.36 -5.79
C LYS A 264 0.49 -20.64 -6.98
N VAL A 265 1.10 -19.57 -7.52
CA VAL A 265 0.44 -18.74 -8.55
C VAL A 265 0.51 -19.33 -9.96
N HIS A 266 1.42 -20.26 -10.25
CA HIS A 266 1.50 -20.87 -11.58
C HIS A 266 0.27 -21.73 -11.94
N LEU A 267 -0.48 -22.20 -10.94
CA LEU A 267 -1.67 -23.04 -11.15
C LEU A 267 -2.98 -22.24 -11.24
N LEU A 268 -3.08 -21.10 -10.56
CA LEU A 268 -4.30 -20.27 -10.59
C LEU A 268 -4.32 -19.24 -11.73
N LEU A 269 -3.16 -18.83 -12.25
CA LEU A 269 -3.10 -17.94 -13.42
C LEU A 269 -3.26 -18.69 -14.75
N SER A 270 -2.92 -19.98 -14.83
CA SER A 270 -3.06 -20.75 -16.07
C SER A 270 -4.54 -20.99 -16.45
N SER A 271 -5.44 -21.04 -15.46
CA SER A 271 -6.88 -21.19 -15.69
C SER A 271 -7.55 -19.88 -16.13
N HIS A 272 -7.18 -18.74 -15.54
CA HIS A 272 -7.77 -17.44 -15.89
C HIS A 272 -7.24 -16.86 -17.22
N ILE A 273 -5.98 -17.13 -17.58
CA ILE A 273 -5.40 -16.66 -18.85
C ILE A 273 -5.98 -17.42 -20.05
N LYS A 274 -6.28 -18.72 -19.91
CA LYS A 274 -6.94 -19.51 -20.97
C LYS A 274 -8.36 -19.03 -21.24
N ILE A 275 -9.12 -18.67 -20.21
CA ILE A 275 -10.49 -18.14 -20.36
C ILE A 275 -10.47 -16.79 -21.08
N HIS A 276 -9.53 -15.90 -20.75
CA HIS A 276 -9.40 -14.61 -21.43
C HIS A 276 -8.92 -14.75 -22.88
N SER A 277 -8.00 -15.67 -23.16
CA SER A 277 -7.53 -15.93 -24.53
C SER A 277 -8.64 -16.49 -25.43
N HIS A 278 -9.44 -17.45 -24.93
CA HIS A 278 -10.58 -17.99 -25.70
C HIS A 278 -11.69 -16.96 -25.93
N ILE A 279 -11.98 -16.09 -24.95
CA ILE A 279 -12.97 -15.02 -25.10
C ILE A 279 -12.48 -13.95 -26.09
N CYS A 280 -11.21 -13.55 -26.03
CA CYS A 280 -10.63 -12.62 -27.00
C CYS A 280 -10.61 -13.19 -28.43
N LEU A 281 -10.32 -14.48 -28.59
CA LEU A 281 -10.33 -15.13 -29.91
C LEU A 281 -11.75 -15.21 -30.49
N LEU A 282 -12.76 -15.51 -29.65
CA LEU A 282 -14.17 -15.52 -30.04
C LEU A 282 -14.67 -14.12 -30.46
N ILE A 283 -14.29 -13.07 -29.73
CA ILE A 283 -14.65 -11.68 -30.05
C ILE A 283 -13.98 -11.23 -31.37
N PHE A 284 -12.73 -11.65 -31.61
CA PHE A 284 -12.01 -11.31 -32.84
C PHE A 284 -12.59 -12.01 -34.08
N VAL A 285 -12.95 -13.29 -33.96
CA VAL A 285 -13.59 -14.05 -35.05
C VAL A 285 -15.00 -13.53 -35.36
N LEU A 286 -15.76 -13.12 -34.34
CA LEU A 286 -17.09 -12.52 -34.52
C LEU A 286 -17.01 -11.12 -35.17
N SER A 287 -16.03 -10.30 -34.80
CA SER A 287 -15.80 -8.99 -35.45
C SER A 287 -15.39 -9.11 -36.91
N CYS A 288 -14.51 -10.07 -37.26
CA CYS A 288 -14.12 -10.29 -38.66
C CYS A 288 -15.27 -10.79 -39.53
N LYS A 289 -16.17 -11.64 -39.00
CA LYS A 289 -17.36 -12.10 -39.74
C LYS A 289 -18.38 -10.97 -39.97
N TRP A 290 -18.55 -10.07 -39.01
CA TRP A 290 -19.44 -8.91 -39.18
C TRP A 290 -18.88 -7.87 -40.16
N CYS A 291 -17.56 -7.67 -40.19
CA CYS A 291 -16.92 -6.77 -41.15
C CYS A 291 -17.05 -7.27 -42.60
N LEU A 292 -16.95 -8.59 -42.82
CA LEU A 292 -17.16 -9.21 -44.14
C LEU A 292 -18.61 -9.16 -44.62
N VAL A 293 -19.58 -9.19 -43.71
CA VAL A 293 -21.01 -9.08 -44.05
C VAL A 293 -21.40 -7.62 -44.35
N LEU A 294 -20.84 -6.64 -43.65
CA LEU A 294 -21.09 -5.22 -43.94
C LEU A 294 -20.48 -4.77 -45.28
N CYS A 295 -19.30 -5.28 -45.66
CA CYS A 295 -18.69 -4.97 -46.96
C CYS A 295 -19.49 -5.51 -48.16
N ARG A 296 -20.40 -6.46 -47.98
CA ARG A 296 -21.29 -6.95 -49.06
C ARG A 296 -22.60 -6.18 -49.21
N PHE A 297 -22.92 -5.29 -48.26
CA PHE A 297 -24.15 -4.48 -48.30
C PHE A 297 -23.90 -3.01 -48.73
N LEU A 298 -22.64 -2.63 -48.95
CA LEU A 298 -22.23 -1.27 -49.37
C LEU A 298 -21.52 -1.28 -50.74
N SER A 299 -21.78 -2.27 -51.59
CA SER A 299 -21.39 -2.31 -53.01
C SER A 299 -22.57 -2.67 -53.89
#